data_AF-A0AAD6VUC9-F1
#
_entry.id   AF-A0AAD6VUC9-F1
#
_cell.length_a   1.000
_cell.length_b   1.000
_cell.length_c   1.000
_cell.angle_alpha   90.00
_cell.angle_beta   90.00
_cell.angle_gamma   90.00
#
_symmetry.space_group_name_H-M   'P 1'
#
loop_
_entity.id
_entity.type
_entity.pdbx_description
1 polymer ?
#
loop_
_entity_poly.entity_id
_entity_poly.type
_entity_poly.pdbx_seq_one_letter_code
_entity_poly.pdbx_strand_id
1 'polypeptide(L)'
;MEIQKQSKQQQEFALASMTELAASSSSSSFCSDSQSVPVTARFSADNGVVELRFNRESESADSISVYVKTARLFKLGALQSVCITKVSGADTGKEKYSTGVTVQFRNKEESTAFHCAFEQWKKEVTVQGMLLTDGAVTACKSKFDDKIEPSSAKMYFHYYGQLLHQQNMLQDYVRTGTYYAAVIENRADFFGRVVVDVGAGSGILSFFAAQAGAKHVYAVEASEMAEYARKLIAGNPSLGEKITVIKGKVEEVELPEKADILISEPMGTLLVNERMLESYVIARDRFLVPNGKMFPTVGRIHMAPFSDEYLFVEIANKALFWQQQGYYGVDLTPLHASAFGGYFSQPVVDAFDPRLLVAPAISHVLDFTEIKEEDLYEIDIPLKFIASVGTRVHGLACWFDVLFNGRKVFILIFFTLG
;
A
#
# COMPACT_ATOMS: atom_id res chain seq x y z
N MET A 1 48.39 -15.94 14.46
CA MET A 1 48.33 -14.69 15.25
C MET A 1 47.84 -13.62 14.29
N GLU A 2 46.69 -12.98 14.40
CA GLU A 2 45.68 -12.90 15.47
C GLU A 2 44.30 -12.86 14.81
N ILE A 3 43.36 -13.67 15.31
CA ILE A 3 41.93 -13.51 15.04
C ILE A 3 41.51 -12.28 15.85
N GLN A 4 41.24 -11.16 15.17
CA GLN A 4 40.60 -10.01 15.81
C GLN A 4 39.21 -10.43 16.27
N LYS A 5 39.07 -10.64 17.59
CA LYS A 5 37.79 -10.73 18.30
C LYS A 5 36.93 -9.52 17.90
N GLN A 6 35.87 -9.74 17.15
CA GLN A 6 34.75 -8.80 17.08
C GLN A 6 34.29 -8.51 18.52
N SER A 7 34.25 -7.23 18.90
CA SER A 7 33.77 -6.83 20.21
C SER A 7 32.31 -7.24 20.37
N LYS A 8 31.99 -7.96 21.46
CA LYS A 8 30.60 -8.25 21.83
C LYS A 8 29.94 -6.94 22.25
N GLN A 9 29.03 -6.42 21.43
CA GLN A 9 28.16 -5.31 21.83
C GLN A 9 27.16 -5.86 22.86
N GLN A 10 27.16 -5.30 24.07
CA GLN A 10 26.26 -5.69 25.16
C GLN A 10 25.69 -4.44 25.81
N GLN A 11 24.39 -4.47 26.14
CA GLN A 11 23.72 -3.37 26.82
C GLN A 11 22.83 -3.93 27.93
N GLU A 12 22.99 -3.44 29.16
CA GLU A 12 22.33 -3.98 30.35
C GLU A 12 21.47 -2.93 31.05
N PHE A 13 20.31 -3.37 31.53
CA PHE A 13 19.32 -2.58 32.23
C PHE A 13 18.95 -3.25 33.55
N ALA A 14 18.96 -2.50 34.65
CA ALA A 14 18.43 -2.97 35.92
C ALA A 14 16.91 -2.78 35.95
N LEU A 15 16.19 -3.79 36.45
CA LEU A 15 14.75 -3.82 36.52
C LEU A 15 14.27 -3.85 37.98
N ALA A 16 13.07 -3.35 38.23
CA ALA A 16 12.45 -3.42 39.55
C ALA A 16 11.95 -4.84 39.86
N SER A 17 11.33 -5.50 38.88
CA SER A 17 10.88 -6.88 38.98
C SER A 17 10.58 -7.47 37.59
N MET A 18 10.44 -8.79 37.53
CA MET A 18 10.03 -9.51 36.34
C MET A 18 9.14 -10.70 36.69
N THR A 19 8.09 -10.94 35.91
CA THR A 19 7.17 -12.08 36.07
C THR A 19 6.96 -12.79 34.75
N GLU A 20 7.13 -14.10 34.72
CA GLU A 20 6.84 -14.94 33.55
C GLU A 20 5.33 -15.27 33.49
N LEU A 21 4.76 -15.18 32.29
CA LEU A 21 3.38 -15.54 31.99
C LEU A 21 3.34 -17.02 31.60
N ALA A 22 3.04 -17.89 32.57
CA ALA A 22 2.85 -19.32 32.31
C ALA A 22 1.53 -19.60 31.57
N ALA A 23 1.53 -20.57 30.65
CA ALA A 23 0.32 -21.07 30.00
C ALA A 23 -0.52 -21.91 30.99
N SER A 24 -1.48 -21.25 31.63
CA SER A 24 -2.62 -21.78 32.41
C SER A 24 -2.42 -23.08 33.21
N SER A 25 -2.17 -22.96 34.52
CA SER A 25 -3.03 -23.57 35.55
C SER A 25 -2.65 -23.11 36.96
N SER A 26 -3.69 -22.88 37.77
CA SER A 26 -3.73 -22.70 39.23
C SER A 26 -3.44 -21.30 39.82
N SER A 27 -4.38 -20.91 40.66
CA SER A 27 -4.46 -19.70 41.49
C SER A 27 -3.52 -19.76 42.69
N SER A 28 -2.86 -18.64 43.02
CA SER A 28 -2.49 -18.34 44.41
C SER A 28 -2.26 -16.85 44.66
N SER A 29 -3.10 -16.33 45.55
CA SER A 29 -2.94 -15.27 46.55
C SER A 29 -1.73 -14.33 46.54
N PHE A 30 -2.06 -13.03 46.70
CA PHE A 30 -1.21 -11.98 47.26
C PHE A 30 -0.59 -12.39 48.62
N CYS A 31 0.73 -12.25 48.75
CA CYS A 31 1.43 -12.05 50.01
C CYS A 31 2.58 -11.06 49.83
N SER A 32 2.70 -10.16 50.80
CA SER A 32 3.63 -9.03 50.92
C SER A 32 5.03 -9.43 51.40
N ASP A 33 6.00 -8.57 51.06
CA ASP A 33 7.34 -8.39 51.63
C ASP A 33 8.30 -9.59 51.63
N SER A 34 9.16 -9.63 50.60
CA SER A 34 10.53 -10.13 50.72
C SER A 34 11.44 -9.38 49.74
N GLN A 35 12.68 -9.12 50.17
CA GLN A 35 13.69 -8.30 49.48
C GLN A 35 13.77 -8.61 47.98
N SER A 36 13.54 -7.60 47.14
CA SER A 36 13.55 -7.76 45.68
C SER A 36 14.94 -8.16 45.20
N VAL A 37 15.10 -9.41 44.80
CA VAL A 37 16.30 -9.90 44.12
C VAL A 37 16.56 -8.98 42.91
N PRO A 38 17.77 -8.45 42.72
CA PRO A 38 18.09 -7.62 41.57
C PRO A 38 17.87 -8.43 40.29
N VAL A 39 17.08 -7.85 39.38
CA VAL A 39 16.79 -8.42 38.07
C VAL A 39 17.47 -7.56 37.02
N THR A 40 18.23 -8.18 36.12
CA THR A 40 18.84 -7.47 34.99
C THR A 40 18.33 -7.99 33.66
N ALA A 41 18.15 -7.08 32.70
CA ALA A 41 17.84 -7.37 31.32
C ALA A 41 19.05 -6.98 30.46
N ARG A 42 19.58 -7.94 29.70
CA ARG A 42 20.78 -7.76 28.88
C ARG A 42 20.48 -8.05 27.42
N PHE A 43 20.76 -7.07 26.57
CA PHE A 43 20.86 -7.26 25.13
C PHE A 43 22.27 -7.72 24.78
N SER A 44 22.38 -8.78 23.98
CA SER A 44 23.66 -9.25 23.44
C SER A 44 23.50 -9.74 22.00
N ALA A 45 24.52 -9.47 21.18
CA ALA A 45 24.72 -10.11 19.90
C ALA A 45 25.82 -11.16 20.02
N ASP A 46 25.50 -12.43 19.71
CA ASP A 46 26.49 -13.49 19.54
C ASP A 46 26.24 -14.20 18.21
N ASN A 47 27.28 -14.32 17.37
CA ASN A 47 27.20 -14.94 16.03
C ASN A 47 26.01 -14.50 15.15
N GLY A 48 25.68 -13.20 15.15
CA GLY A 48 24.59 -12.63 14.34
C GLY A 48 23.17 -12.83 14.89
N VAL A 49 23.05 -13.45 16.07
CA VAL A 49 21.78 -13.61 16.78
C VAL A 49 21.72 -12.59 17.91
N VAL A 50 20.71 -11.72 17.87
CA VAL A 50 20.44 -10.75 18.93
C VAL A 50 19.42 -11.34 19.90
N GLU A 51 19.85 -11.48 21.14
CA GLU A 51 19.05 -11.99 22.25
C GLU A 51 18.88 -10.93 23.33
N LEU A 52 17.71 -10.96 23.98
CA LEU A 52 17.40 -10.24 25.20
C LEU A 52 17.25 -11.27 26.31
N ARG A 53 18.20 -11.27 27.26
CA ARG A 53 18.21 -12.21 28.39
C ARG A 53 17.83 -11.49 29.67
N PHE A 54 16.92 -12.07 30.43
CA PHE A 54 16.57 -11.61 31.76
C PHE A 54 17.16 -12.55 32.81
N ASN A 55 17.88 -12.02 33.78
CA ASN A 55 18.57 -12.78 34.83
C ASN A 55 18.06 -12.36 36.22
N ARG A 56 17.93 -13.33 37.13
CA ARG A 56 17.79 -13.12 38.57
C ARG A 56 19.09 -13.58 39.22
N GLU A 57 19.73 -12.74 40.05
CA GLU A 57 21.07 -13.04 40.59
C GLU A 57 21.15 -14.27 41.54
N SER A 58 20.04 -14.84 41.99
CA SER A 58 20.04 -15.85 43.04
C SER A 58 20.13 -17.33 42.60
N GLU A 59 19.94 -17.69 41.33
CA GLU A 59 20.20 -19.07 40.86
C GLU A 59 20.64 -19.05 39.39
N SER A 60 21.78 -19.66 39.08
CA SER A 60 22.37 -19.74 37.73
C SER A 60 21.56 -20.58 36.72
N ALA A 61 20.30 -20.89 37.01
CA ALA A 61 19.42 -21.75 36.23
C ALA A 61 18.17 -21.05 35.65
N ASP A 62 17.75 -19.88 36.16
CA ASP A 62 16.50 -19.21 35.75
C ASP A 62 16.76 -17.94 34.91
N SER A 63 17.42 -18.12 33.75
CA SER A 63 17.56 -17.05 32.76
C SER A 63 16.53 -17.21 31.64
N ILE A 64 15.65 -16.21 31.46
CA ILE A 64 14.71 -16.21 30.33
C ILE A 64 15.37 -15.50 29.16
N SER A 65 15.64 -16.24 28.08
CA SER A 65 16.22 -15.68 26.86
C SER A 65 15.15 -15.52 25.79
N VAL A 66 15.10 -14.35 25.19
CA VAL A 66 14.10 -13.96 24.19
C VAL A 66 14.81 -13.50 22.93
N TYR A 67 14.47 -14.06 21.77
CA TYR A 67 15.00 -13.59 20.49
C TYR A 67 14.36 -12.26 20.10
N VAL A 68 15.17 -11.19 19.99
CA VAL A 68 14.67 -9.84 19.72
C VAL A 68 13.94 -9.77 18.37
N LYS A 69 14.34 -10.60 17.40
CA LYS A 69 13.70 -10.72 16.08
C LYS A 69 12.22 -11.10 16.16
N THR A 70 11.87 -12.06 17.02
CA THR A 70 10.52 -12.62 17.12
C THR A 70 9.74 -12.08 18.33
N ALA A 71 10.36 -11.19 19.10
CA ALA A 71 9.77 -10.55 20.25
C ALA A 71 8.98 -9.28 19.90
N ARG A 72 7.88 -9.06 20.62
CA ARG A 72 7.14 -7.79 20.65
C ARG A 72 7.09 -7.27 22.08
N LEU A 73 7.41 -6.00 22.27
CA LEU A 73 7.36 -5.31 23.55
C LEU A 73 6.16 -4.36 23.56
N PHE A 74 5.25 -4.52 24.51
CA PHE A 74 4.06 -3.69 24.67
C PHE A 74 4.13 -2.90 25.98
N LYS A 75 3.75 -1.62 25.95
CA LYS A 75 3.59 -0.83 27.18
C LYS A 75 2.23 -1.13 27.81
N LEU A 76 2.25 -1.57 29.06
CA LEU A 76 1.04 -1.72 29.88
C LEU A 76 0.78 -0.47 30.75
N GLY A 77 1.82 0.33 31.00
CA GLY A 77 1.74 1.59 31.72
C GLY A 77 3.08 2.34 31.69
N ALA A 78 3.21 3.40 32.49
CA ALA A 78 4.44 4.22 32.51
C ALA A 78 5.69 3.44 32.97
N LEU A 79 5.51 2.48 33.87
CA LEU A 79 6.58 1.69 34.50
C LEU A 79 6.47 0.18 34.23
N GLN A 80 5.54 -0.25 33.39
CA GLN A 80 5.28 -1.67 33.16
C GLN A 80 5.19 -1.98 31.67
N SER A 81 5.81 -3.07 31.25
CA SER A 81 5.77 -3.55 29.88
C SER A 81 5.72 -5.07 29.83
N VAL A 82 5.24 -5.62 28.72
CA VAL A 82 5.20 -7.07 28.50
C VAL A 82 5.91 -7.39 27.19
N CYS A 83 6.86 -8.31 27.26
CA CYS A 83 7.61 -8.84 26.14
C CYS A 83 7.04 -10.22 25.78
N ILE A 84 6.59 -10.41 24.55
CA ILE A 84 5.96 -11.66 24.09
C ILE A 84 6.73 -12.20 22.90
N THR A 85 7.04 -13.50 22.91
CA THR A 85 7.70 -14.21 21.80
C THR A 85 6.76 -15.15 21.06
N LYS A 86 6.83 -15.14 19.73
CA LYS A 86 6.14 -16.12 18.86
C LYS A 86 7.03 -17.34 18.62
N VAL A 87 6.46 -18.54 18.71
CA VAL A 87 7.10 -19.78 18.23
C VAL A 87 6.46 -20.15 16.89
N SER A 88 7.30 -20.37 15.87
CA SER A 88 6.88 -20.94 14.60
C SER A 88 6.66 -22.45 14.76
N GLY A 89 5.42 -22.84 15.01
CA GLY A 89 4.97 -24.25 15.01
C GLY A 89 4.02 -24.50 13.84
N ALA A 90 4.19 -25.64 13.18
CA ALA A 90 3.51 -26.04 11.95
C ALA A 90 1.97 -26.04 12.02
N ASP A 91 1.37 -25.47 10.97
CA ASP A 91 0.18 -25.93 10.24
C ASP A 91 -1.13 -26.22 10.99
N THR A 92 -1.46 -25.42 12.00
CA THR A 92 -2.87 -25.30 12.45
C THR A 92 -3.19 -23.83 12.70
N GLY A 93 -4.26 -23.31 12.07
CA GLY A 93 -4.66 -21.90 12.05
C GLY A 93 -5.12 -21.30 13.38
N LYS A 94 -4.35 -21.50 14.47
CA LYS A 94 -4.47 -20.82 15.76
C LYS A 94 -3.09 -20.38 16.21
N GLU A 95 -2.87 -19.07 16.32
CA GLU A 95 -1.63 -18.50 16.84
C GLU A 95 -1.38 -18.99 18.29
N LYS A 96 -0.28 -19.71 18.52
CA LYS A 96 0.17 -20.07 19.87
C LYS A 96 1.34 -19.18 20.29
N TYR A 97 1.20 -18.52 21.44
CA TYR A 97 2.26 -17.76 22.11
C TYR A 97 2.92 -18.67 23.14
N SER A 98 4.25 -18.77 23.13
CA SER A 98 4.97 -19.74 23.99
C SER A 98 5.46 -19.14 25.30
N THR A 99 5.80 -17.85 25.33
CA THR A 99 6.44 -17.22 26.49
C THR A 99 6.18 -15.72 26.51
N GLY A 100 5.68 -15.22 27.65
CA GLY A 100 5.50 -13.78 27.90
C GLY A 100 6.23 -13.38 29.18
N VAL A 101 6.93 -12.25 29.16
CA VAL A 101 7.67 -11.73 30.31
C VAL A 101 7.15 -10.34 30.61
N THR A 102 6.54 -10.16 31.78
CA THR A 102 6.17 -8.83 32.29
C THR A 102 7.37 -8.24 33.01
N VAL A 103 7.72 -7.02 32.64
CA VAL A 103 8.87 -6.25 33.14
C VAL A 103 8.35 -5.01 33.85
N GLN A 104 8.86 -4.76 35.06
CA GLN A 104 8.62 -3.54 35.80
C GLN A 104 9.90 -2.73 35.95
N PHE A 105 9.82 -1.43 35.64
CA PHE A 105 10.94 -0.49 35.68
C PHE A 105 10.92 0.34 36.97
N ARG A 106 12.08 0.82 37.42
CA ARG A 106 12.18 1.60 38.67
C ARG A 106 11.71 3.04 38.46
N ASN A 107 11.86 3.58 37.26
CA ASN A 107 11.44 4.92 36.87
C ASN A 107 11.08 5.00 35.38
N LYS A 108 10.53 6.14 34.98
CA LYS A 108 10.01 6.36 33.62
C LYS A 108 11.14 6.51 32.59
N GLU A 109 12.28 7.03 33.03
CA GLU A 109 13.49 7.21 32.24
C GLU A 109 14.04 5.86 31.80
N GLU A 110 14.16 4.90 32.72
CA GLU A 110 14.58 3.52 32.46
C GLU A 110 13.62 2.78 31.54
N SER A 111 12.30 2.92 31.77
CA SER A 111 11.26 2.38 30.89
C SER A 111 11.41 2.91 29.46
N THR A 112 11.63 4.21 29.31
CA THR A 112 11.81 4.84 27.99
C THR A 112 13.11 4.40 27.33
N ALA A 113 14.22 4.39 28.07
CA ALA A 113 15.52 3.96 27.57
C ALA A 113 15.51 2.49 27.13
N PHE A 114 14.85 1.62 27.88
CA PHE A 114 14.70 0.20 27.53
C PHE A 114 13.90 0.00 26.23
N HIS A 115 12.80 0.73 26.05
CA HIS A 115 12.01 0.70 24.81
C HIS A 115 12.81 1.22 23.61
N CYS A 116 13.56 2.32 23.78
CA CYS A 116 14.43 2.85 22.73
C CYS A 116 15.51 1.84 22.32
N ALA A 117 16.16 1.20 23.31
CA ALA A 117 17.14 0.16 23.04
C ALA A 117 16.51 -1.04 22.33
N PHE A 118 15.37 -1.53 22.80
CA PHE A 118 14.67 -2.64 22.17
C PHE A 118 14.39 -2.40 20.67
N GLU A 119 13.91 -1.21 20.31
CA GLU A 119 13.68 -0.84 18.91
C GLU A 119 14.98 -0.67 18.11
N GLN A 120 16.04 -0.15 18.72
CA GLN A 120 17.35 -0.03 18.09
C GLN A 120 17.93 -1.40 17.76
N TRP A 121 17.98 -2.31 18.73
CA TRP A 121 18.47 -3.67 18.56
C TRP A 121 17.63 -4.46 17.54
N LYS A 122 16.32 -4.21 17.48
CA LYS A 122 15.42 -4.80 16.47
C LYS A 122 15.71 -4.28 15.05
N LYS A 123 16.06 -3.01 14.90
CA LYS A 123 16.50 -2.44 13.61
C LYS A 123 17.85 -3.01 13.17
N GLU A 124 18.81 -3.14 14.09
CA GLU A 124 20.13 -3.73 13.79
C GLU A 124 20.02 -5.18 13.28
N VAL A 125 19.12 -6.00 13.85
CA VAL A 125 18.78 -7.33 13.33
C VAL A 125 18.20 -7.29 11.91
N THR A 126 17.38 -6.28 11.61
CA THR A 126 16.75 -6.15 10.29
C THR A 126 17.77 -5.79 9.21
N VAL A 127 18.80 -5.02 9.56
CA VAL A 127 19.89 -4.62 8.65
C VAL A 127 20.88 -5.78 8.41
N GLN A 128 21.26 -6.53 9.45
CA GLN A 128 22.14 -7.70 9.28
C GLN A 128 21.45 -8.89 8.60
N GLY A 129 20.13 -9.03 8.75
CA GLY A 129 19.33 -10.06 8.07
C GLY A 129 19.19 -9.90 6.55
N MET A 130 19.78 -8.86 5.94
CA MET A 130 19.81 -8.68 4.48
C MET A 130 20.94 -9.46 3.79
N LEU A 131 21.84 -10.10 4.56
CA LEU A 131 22.90 -10.95 4.01
C LEU A 131 22.79 -12.36 4.59
N LEU A 132 21.97 -13.21 3.96
CA LEU A 132 22.18 -14.65 3.75
C LEU A 132 20.98 -15.24 2.99
N THR A 133 21.30 -16.19 2.12
CA THR A 133 20.45 -16.88 1.15
C THR A 133 19.49 -17.87 1.80
N ASP A 134 18.28 -17.93 1.24
CA ASP A 134 17.21 -18.94 1.40
C ASP A 134 16.61 -19.13 2.80
N GLY A 135 15.43 -18.54 2.98
CA GLY A 135 14.53 -18.81 4.10
C GLY A 135 13.44 -17.75 4.22
N ALA A 136 12.28 -18.01 3.60
CA ALA A 136 11.13 -17.12 3.62
C ALA A 136 10.67 -16.80 5.06
N VAL A 137 10.67 -15.51 5.41
CA VAL A 137 10.02 -14.96 6.60
C VAL A 137 9.15 -13.80 6.16
N THR A 138 7.86 -14.08 5.97
CA THR A 138 6.83 -13.09 5.66
C THR A 138 6.55 -12.24 6.89
N ALA A 139 7.35 -11.20 7.09
CA ALA A 139 6.84 -10.00 7.73
C ALA A 139 5.73 -9.47 6.81
N CYS A 140 4.54 -9.18 7.33
CA CYS A 140 3.49 -8.48 6.58
C CYS A 140 3.94 -7.01 6.40
N LYS A 141 5.02 -6.81 5.65
CA LYS A 141 5.22 -5.58 4.91
C LYS A 141 4.17 -5.59 3.81
N SER A 142 3.52 -4.46 3.58
CA SER A 142 2.65 -4.33 2.42
C SER A 142 3.47 -4.70 1.19
N LYS A 143 3.00 -5.66 0.37
CA LYS A 143 3.68 -6.00 -0.89
C LYS A 143 3.87 -4.77 -1.78
N PHE A 144 3.06 -3.72 -1.58
CA PHE A 144 3.21 -2.41 -2.19
C PHE A 144 4.59 -1.77 -1.94
N ASP A 145 5.10 -1.81 -0.70
CA ASP A 145 6.36 -1.16 -0.32
C ASP A 145 7.61 -1.92 -0.83
N ASP A 146 7.48 -3.22 -1.09
CA ASP A 146 8.55 -4.02 -1.70
C ASP A 146 8.60 -3.81 -3.23
N LYS A 147 7.52 -3.27 -3.83
CA LYS A 147 7.35 -3.13 -5.27
C LYS A 147 7.56 -1.72 -5.80
N ILE A 148 7.48 -0.70 -4.95
CA ILE A 148 7.67 0.70 -5.32
C ILE A 148 8.84 1.26 -4.55
N GLU A 149 9.78 1.90 -5.25
CA GLU A 149 10.89 2.57 -4.59
C GLU A 149 10.35 3.60 -3.58
N PRO A 150 10.82 3.64 -2.32
CA PRO A 150 10.27 4.53 -1.30
C PRO A 150 10.24 6.01 -1.71
N SER A 151 11.20 6.44 -2.54
CA SER A 151 11.25 7.79 -3.12
C SER A 151 10.08 8.05 -4.08
N SER A 152 9.72 7.06 -4.90
CA SER A 152 8.60 7.10 -5.84
C SER A 152 7.26 7.13 -5.12
N ALA A 153 7.05 6.29 -4.10
CA ALA A 153 5.83 6.32 -3.29
C ALA A 153 5.67 7.68 -2.58
N LYS A 154 6.76 8.25 -2.06
CA LYS A 154 6.73 9.58 -1.44
C LYS A 154 6.40 10.68 -2.45
N MET A 155 6.96 10.62 -3.65
CA MET A 155 6.66 11.58 -4.72
C MET A 155 5.20 11.47 -5.19
N TYR A 156 4.68 10.25 -5.32
CA TYR A 156 3.29 9.96 -5.63
C TYR A 156 2.33 10.60 -4.62
N PHE A 157 2.48 10.31 -3.32
CA PHE A 157 1.61 10.91 -2.30
C PHE A 157 1.82 12.41 -2.15
N HIS A 158 3.03 12.92 -2.40
CA HIS A 158 3.27 14.36 -2.43
C HIS A 158 2.51 15.04 -3.56
N TYR A 159 2.52 14.45 -4.76
CA TYR A 159 1.79 14.94 -5.94
C TYR A 159 0.28 15.01 -5.65
N TYR A 160 -0.32 13.92 -5.18
CA TYR A 160 -1.76 13.85 -4.87
C TYR A 160 -2.20 14.63 -3.63
N GLY A 161 -1.24 14.98 -2.76
CA GLY A 161 -1.43 15.88 -1.62
C GLY A 161 -1.59 17.36 -1.98
N GLN A 162 -1.47 17.73 -3.26
CA GLN A 162 -1.60 19.11 -3.72
C GLN A 162 -3.01 19.41 -4.25
N LEU A 163 -3.58 20.55 -3.84
CA LEU A 163 -4.91 20.98 -4.29
C LEU A 163 -5.00 21.19 -5.80
N LEU A 164 -3.91 21.59 -6.46
CA LEU A 164 -3.88 21.81 -7.90
C LEU A 164 -4.22 20.52 -8.68
N HIS A 165 -3.65 19.38 -8.28
CA HIS A 165 -3.92 18.10 -8.93
C HIS A 165 -5.33 17.60 -8.63
N GLN A 166 -5.82 17.78 -7.40
CA GLN A 166 -7.22 17.49 -7.07
C GLN A 166 -8.19 18.36 -7.89
N GLN A 167 -7.88 19.64 -8.07
CA GLN A 167 -8.68 20.54 -8.89
C GLN A 167 -8.73 20.06 -10.35
N ASN A 168 -7.60 19.66 -10.94
CA ASN A 168 -7.58 19.13 -12.31
C ASN A 168 -8.52 17.93 -12.47
N MET A 169 -8.49 17.01 -11.50
CA MET A 169 -9.38 15.83 -11.49
C MET A 169 -10.86 16.22 -11.30
N LEU A 170 -11.16 17.19 -10.44
CA LEU A 170 -12.53 17.66 -10.18
C LEU A 170 -13.12 18.47 -11.35
N GLN A 171 -12.27 19.19 -12.10
CA GLN A 171 -12.67 19.96 -13.29
C GLN A 171 -12.90 19.08 -14.52
N ASP A 172 -12.45 17.82 -14.50
CA ASP A 172 -12.95 16.82 -15.44
C ASP A 172 -14.40 16.48 -15.10
N TYR A 173 -15.31 17.20 -15.76
CA TYR A 173 -16.75 17.05 -15.58
C TYR A 173 -17.28 15.72 -16.11
N VAL A 174 -16.63 15.11 -17.10
CA VAL A 174 -17.03 13.79 -17.61
C VAL A 174 -16.73 12.75 -16.55
N ARG A 175 -15.50 12.74 -16.03
CA ARG A 175 -15.09 11.89 -14.91
C ARG A 175 -15.97 12.10 -13.69
N THR A 176 -15.96 13.29 -13.11
CA THR A 176 -16.65 13.58 -11.84
C THR A 176 -18.16 13.44 -11.98
N GLY A 177 -18.74 13.90 -13.08
CA GLY A 177 -20.17 13.81 -13.36
C GLY A 177 -20.64 12.37 -13.55
N THR A 178 -19.82 11.50 -14.15
CA THR A 178 -20.24 10.10 -14.33
C THR A 178 -20.14 9.28 -13.04
N TYR A 179 -19.15 9.55 -12.18
CA TYR A 179 -19.14 9.00 -10.81
C TYR A 179 -20.36 9.46 -10.02
N TYR A 180 -20.71 10.74 -10.11
CA TYR A 180 -21.92 11.29 -9.50
C TYR A 180 -23.18 10.55 -9.99
N ALA A 181 -23.34 10.41 -11.32
CA ALA A 181 -24.45 9.68 -11.90
C ALA A 181 -24.47 8.20 -11.45
N ALA A 182 -23.32 7.52 -11.45
CA ALA A 182 -23.21 6.12 -11.04
C ALA A 182 -23.71 5.90 -9.62
N VAL A 183 -23.40 6.81 -8.71
CA VAL A 183 -23.83 6.76 -7.31
C VAL A 183 -25.31 7.15 -7.16
N ILE A 184 -25.74 8.26 -7.76
CA ILE A 184 -27.08 8.80 -7.57
C ILE A 184 -28.16 8.01 -8.31
N GLU A 185 -27.90 7.54 -9.54
CA GLU A 185 -28.84 6.70 -10.26
C GLU A 185 -29.00 5.32 -9.60
N ASN A 186 -27.93 4.84 -8.96
CA ASN A 186 -27.94 3.63 -8.14
C ASN A 186 -28.09 3.90 -6.65
N ARG A 187 -28.75 5.01 -6.26
CA ARG A 187 -28.96 5.40 -4.86
C ARG A 187 -29.45 4.27 -3.95
N ALA A 188 -30.25 3.35 -4.48
CA ALA A 188 -30.78 2.20 -3.75
C ALA A 188 -29.70 1.22 -3.27
N ASP A 189 -28.55 1.18 -3.94
CA ASP A 189 -27.38 0.41 -3.50
C ASP A 189 -26.73 1.08 -2.29
N PHE A 190 -26.67 2.42 -2.24
CA PHE A 190 -25.98 3.18 -1.19
C PHE A 190 -26.86 3.46 0.05
N PHE A 191 -28.18 3.56 -0.11
CA PHE A 191 -29.06 3.99 0.97
C PHE A 191 -28.99 3.06 2.19
N GLY A 192 -28.64 3.62 3.36
CA GLY A 192 -28.51 2.89 4.61
C GLY A 192 -27.32 1.92 4.67
N ARG A 193 -26.38 2.00 3.71
CA ARG A 193 -25.20 1.12 3.62
C ARG A 193 -23.92 1.77 4.15
N VAL A 194 -22.97 0.94 4.53
CA VAL A 194 -21.60 1.37 4.85
C VAL A 194 -20.76 1.36 3.57
N VAL A 195 -20.06 2.47 3.33
CA VAL A 195 -19.24 2.68 2.13
C VAL A 195 -17.78 2.90 2.54
N VAL A 196 -16.85 2.34 1.76
CA VAL A 196 -15.42 2.67 1.86
C VAL A 196 -15.00 3.37 0.57
N ASP A 197 -14.42 4.56 0.71
CA ASP A 197 -13.85 5.36 -0.37
C ASP A 197 -12.32 5.23 -0.30
N VAL A 198 -11.73 4.51 -1.26
CA VAL A 198 -10.29 4.16 -1.28
C VAL A 198 -9.52 5.19 -2.10
N GLY A 199 -8.52 5.83 -1.49
CA GLY A 199 -7.82 6.95 -2.12
C GLY A 199 -8.76 8.15 -2.27
N ALA A 200 -9.43 8.50 -1.18
CA ALA A 200 -10.55 9.44 -1.21
C ALA A 200 -10.18 10.85 -1.74
N GLY A 201 -8.90 11.21 -1.72
CA GLY A 201 -8.41 12.52 -2.14
C GLY A 201 -9.13 13.63 -1.37
N SER A 202 -9.79 14.53 -2.10
CA SER A 202 -10.62 15.59 -1.51
C SER A 202 -11.86 15.09 -0.76
N GLY A 203 -12.26 13.82 -0.92
CA GLY A 203 -13.46 13.21 -0.36
C GLY A 203 -14.72 13.37 -1.22
N ILE A 204 -14.58 13.78 -2.49
CA ILE A 204 -15.72 14.05 -3.36
C ILE A 204 -16.65 12.84 -3.56
N LEU A 205 -16.09 11.64 -3.75
CA LEU A 205 -16.88 10.41 -3.91
C LEU A 205 -17.59 10.04 -2.62
N SER A 206 -16.94 10.27 -1.48
CA SER A 206 -17.56 10.16 -0.15
C SER A 206 -18.78 11.08 0.00
N PHE A 207 -18.73 12.32 -0.49
CA PHE A 207 -19.90 13.20 -0.51
C PHE A 207 -21.03 12.65 -1.38
N PHE A 208 -20.73 12.10 -2.55
CA PHE A 208 -21.74 11.50 -3.42
C PHE A 208 -22.43 10.31 -2.72
N ALA A 209 -21.67 9.44 -2.05
CA ALA A 209 -22.20 8.35 -1.26
C ALA A 209 -23.09 8.85 -0.10
N ALA A 210 -22.65 9.89 0.62
CA ALA A 210 -23.44 10.51 1.68
C ALA A 210 -24.76 11.13 1.16
N GLN A 211 -24.72 11.80 -0.01
CA GLN A 211 -25.90 12.35 -0.70
C GLN A 211 -26.87 11.24 -1.14
N ALA A 212 -26.34 10.10 -1.60
CA ALA A 212 -27.13 8.92 -1.91
C ALA A 212 -27.79 8.31 -0.66
N GLY A 213 -27.38 8.72 0.53
CA GLY A 213 -28.00 8.31 1.79
C GLY A 213 -27.29 7.13 2.44
N ALA A 214 -25.99 6.95 2.18
CA ALA A 214 -25.15 6.03 2.96
C ALA A 214 -25.38 6.21 4.47
N LYS A 215 -25.34 5.10 5.20
CA LYS A 215 -25.34 5.09 6.67
C LYS A 215 -24.07 5.75 7.18
N HIS A 216 -22.92 5.36 6.63
CA HIS A 216 -21.61 5.90 6.95
C HIS A 216 -20.63 5.68 5.80
N VAL A 217 -19.65 6.57 5.67
CA VAL A 217 -18.57 6.48 4.68
C VAL A 217 -17.22 6.59 5.39
N TYR A 218 -16.35 5.60 5.17
CA TYR A 218 -14.96 5.63 5.59
C TYR A 218 -14.10 6.08 4.40
N ALA A 219 -13.60 7.31 4.45
CA ALA A 219 -12.74 7.90 3.44
C ALA A 219 -11.27 7.63 3.78
N VAL A 220 -10.64 6.67 3.10
CA VAL A 220 -9.24 6.29 3.32
C VAL A 220 -8.35 7.09 2.38
N GLU A 221 -7.45 7.90 2.92
CA GLU A 221 -6.54 8.75 2.15
C GLU A 221 -5.13 8.73 2.76
N ALA A 222 -4.13 8.37 1.96
CA ALA A 222 -2.76 8.21 2.44
C ALA A 222 -1.96 9.52 2.47
N SER A 223 -2.27 10.46 1.58
CA SER A 223 -1.54 11.73 1.44
C SER A 223 -1.99 12.77 2.47
N GLU A 224 -1.34 13.94 2.43
CA GLU A 224 -1.75 15.12 3.19
C GLU A 224 -3.10 15.69 2.75
N MET A 225 -3.68 15.20 1.63
CA MET A 225 -5.02 15.57 1.21
C MET A 225 -6.10 15.20 2.24
N ALA A 226 -5.84 14.20 3.09
CA ALA A 226 -6.73 13.83 4.19
C ALA A 226 -7.09 15.02 5.10
N GLU A 227 -6.17 15.94 5.35
CA GLU A 227 -6.44 17.14 6.17
C GLU A 227 -7.37 18.13 5.45
N TYR A 228 -7.24 18.26 4.13
CA TYR A 228 -8.13 19.08 3.32
C TYR A 228 -9.52 18.44 3.19
N ALA A 229 -9.60 17.12 3.03
CA ALA A 229 -10.86 16.39 3.04
C ALA A 229 -11.61 16.62 4.36
N ARG A 230 -10.93 16.54 5.52
CA ARG A 230 -11.53 16.88 6.82
C ARG A 230 -12.05 18.30 6.88
N LYS A 231 -11.32 19.28 6.35
CA LYS A 231 -11.78 20.68 6.27
C LYS A 231 -13.04 20.80 5.41
N LEU A 232 -13.09 20.14 4.26
CA LEU A 232 -14.24 20.16 3.37
C LEU A 232 -15.47 19.50 4.00
N ILE A 233 -15.28 18.38 4.69
CA ILE A 233 -16.30 17.66 5.47
C ILE A 233 -16.86 18.53 6.59
N ALA A 234 -15.99 19.18 7.37
CA ALA A 234 -16.40 20.11 8.42
C ALA A 234 -17.19 21.32 7.88
N GLY A 235 -16.88 21.77 6.66
CA GLY A 235 -17.63 22.83 5.98
C GLY A 235 -19.00 22.41 5.44
N ASN A 236 -19.33 21.12 5.44
CA ASN A 236 -20.57 20.56 4.91
C ASN A 236 -21.26 19.64 5.93
N PRO A 237 -21.68 20.15 7.10
CA PRO A 237 -22.06 19.33 8.26
C PRO A 237 -23.22 18.35 7.98
N SER A 238 -24.21 18.73 7.17
CA SER A 238 -25.37 17.88 6.86
C SER A 238 -25.00 16.56 6.16
N LEU A 239 -23.88 16.54 5.44
CA LEU A 239 -23.32 15.34 4.82
C LEU A 239 -22.13 14.80 5.63
N GLY A 240 -21.34 15.71 6.21
CA GLY A 240 -20.08 15.41 6.88
C GLY A 240 -20.22 14.56 8.13
N GLU A 241 -21.34 14.63 8.86
CA GLU A 241 -21.61 13.75 10.00
C GLU A 241 -21.57 12.25 9.64
N LYS A 242 -21.74 11.92 8.36
CA LYS A 242 -21.72 10.54 7.85
C LYS A 242 -20.36 10.11 7.32
N ILE A 243 -19.36 10.98 7.30
CA ILE A 243 -18.07 10.73 6.65
C ILE A 243 -16.93 10.81 7.67
N THR A 244 -16.16 9.73 7.80
CA THR A 244 -14.95 9.70 8.64
C THR A 244 -13.72 9.56 7.75
N VAL A 245 -12.77 10.51 7.87
CA VAL A 245 -11.48 10.44 7.16
C VAL A 245 -10.45 9.68 7.96
N ILE A 246 -9.94 8.61 7.37
CA ILE A 246 -8.88 7.76 7.93
C ILE A 246 -7.60 8.02 7.13
N LYS A 247 -6.64 8.67 7.78
CA LYS A 247 -5.35 8.98 7.15
C LYS A 247 -4.44 7.75 7.22
N GLY A 248 -4.03 7.23 6.06
CA GLY A 248 -3.12 6.10 5.95
C GLY A 248 -3.32 5.30 4.67
N LYS A 249 -2.39 4.38 4.41
CA LYS A 249 -2.49 3.47 3.28
C LYS A 249 -3.56 2.40 3.52
N VAL A 250 -4.28 2.01 2.48
CA VAL A 250 -5.39 1.06 2.60
C VAL A 250 -4.93 -0.33 3.04
N GLU A 251 -3.65 -0.64 2.88
CA GLU A 251 -2.97 -1.88 3.29
C GLU A 251 -2.59 -1.89 4.78
N GLU A 252 -2.60 -0.72 5.44
CA GLU A 252 -2.09 -0.54 6.81
C GLU A 252 -3.18 -0.12 7.80
N VAL A 253 -4.22 0.57 7.33
CA VAL A 253 -5.33 1.04 8.19
C VAL A 253 -6.25 -0.11 8.60
N GLU A 254 -7.03 0.12 9.66
CA GLU A 254 -8.10 -0.78 10.12
C GLU A 254 -9.42 -0.02 10.17
N LEU A 255 -10.51 -0.70 9.80
CA LEU A 255 -11.87 -0.15 9.82
C LEU A 255 -12.70 -0.80 10.93
N PRO A 256 -13.62 -0.05 11.57
CA PRO A 256 -14.42 -0.57 12.68
C PRO A 256 -15.50 -1.58 12.25
N GLU A 257 -15.95 -1.52 10.99
CA GLU A 257 -16.88 -2.48 10.40
C GLU A 257 -16.54 -2.70 8.91
N LYS A 258 -16.96 -3.85 8.36
CA LYS A 258 -16.88 -4.13 6.92
C LYS A 258 -17.89 -3.27 6.16
N ALA A 259 -17.59 -2.94 4.92
CA ALA A 259 -18.45 -2.14 4.05
C ALA A 259 -19.33 -3.01 3.15
N ASP A 260 -20.50 -2.49 2.79
CA ASP A 260 -21.37 -3.07 1.77
C ASP A 260 -20.92 -2.68 0.36
N ILE A 261 -20.32 -1.50 0.23
CA ILE A 261 -19.86 -0.93 -1.03
C ILE A 261 -18.45 -0.39 -0.87
N LEU A 262 -17.63 -0.64 -1.88
CA LEU A 262 -16.32 -0.04 -2.03
C LEU A 262 -16.31 0.82 -3.29
N ILE A 263 -16.01 2.10 -3.11
CA ILE A 263 -15.91 3.09 -4.20
C ILE A 263 -14.47 3.61 -4.27
N SER A 264 -13.97 3.86 -5.47
CA SER A 264 -12.65 4.45 -5.68
C SER A 264 -12.57 4.99 -7.11
N GLU A 265 -11.55 5.81 -7.36
CA GLU A 265 -11.10 6.14 -8.70
C GLU A 265 -9.65 5.66 -8.87
N PRO A 266 -9.42 4.36 -9.16
CA PRO A 266 -8.08 3.79 -9.19
C PRO A 266 -7.43 3.78 -10.58
N MET A 267 -8.03 4.44 -11.57
CA MET A 267 -7.64 4.29 -12.97
C MET A 267 -6.54 5.27 -13.36
N GLY A 268 -5.37 4.74 -13.70
CA GLY A 268 -4.29 5.50 -14.35
C GLY A 268 -4.33 5.42 -15.88
N THR A 269 -3.28 5.92 -16.52
CA THR A 269 -3.02 5.68 -17.95
C THR A 269 -3.10 4.20 -18.29
N LEU A 270 -3.75 3.84 -19.41
CA LEU A 270 -4.03 2.44 -19.79
C LEU A 270 -4.73 1.61 -18.70
N LEU A 271 -5.55 2.25 -17.86
CA LEU A 271 -6.26 1.68 -16.70
C LEU A 271 -5.36 1.26 -15.53
N VAL A 272 -4.18 0.71 -15.81
CA VAL A 272 -3.32 -0.01 -14.84
C VAL A 272 -2.14 0.80 -14.32
N ASN A 273 -1.80 1.94 -14.96
CA ASN A 273 -0.71 2.79 -14.51
C ASN A 273 -0.93 3.25 -13.06
N GLU A 274 0.15 3.61 -12.38
CA GLU A 274 0.17 4.00 -10.94
C GLU A 274 -0.11 2.86 -9.96
N ARG A 275 -0.47 1.67 -10.44
CA ARG A 275 -0.69 0.45 -9.63
C ARG A 275 -1.75 0.59 -8.54
N MET A 276 -2.61 1.61 -8.61
CA MET A 276 -3.66 1.84 -7.61
C MET A 276 -4.75 0.75 -7.63
N LEU A 277 -4.89 0.01 -8.74
CA LEU A 277 -5.75 -1.17 -8.82
C LEU A 277 -5.37 -2.26 -7.80
N GLU A 278 -4.09 -2.40 -7.43
CA GLU A 278 -3.67 -3.34 -6.40
C GLU A 278 -4.26 -2.95 -5.04
N SER A 279 -4.12 -1.68 -4.65
CA SER A 279 -4.73 -1.13 -3.44
C SER A 279 -6.25 -1.28 -3.45
N TYR A 280 -6.89 -1.13 -4.61
CA TYR A 280 -8.33 -1.31 -4.78
C TYR A 280 -8.77 -2.76 -4.53
N VAL A 281 -8.04 -3.73 -5.09
CA VAL A 281 -8.27 -5.17 -4.88
C VAL A 281 -7.98 -5.60 -3.44
N ILE A 282 -6.90 -5.09 -2.84
CA ILE A 282 -6.58 -5.34 -1.42
C ILE A 282 -7.70 -4.80 -0.53
N ALA A 283 -8.22 -3.60 -0.82
CA ALA A 283 -9.31 -3.02 -0.07
C ALA A 283 -10.61 -3.84 -0.18
N ARG A 284 -10.91 -4.44 -1.35
CA ARG A 284 -12.01 -5.39 -1.51
C ARG A 284 -11.85 -6.56 -0.53
N ASP A 285 -10.70 -7.21 -0.56
CA ASP A 285 -10.45 -8.41 0.26
C ASP A 285 -10.45 -8.08 1.76
N ARG A 286 -9.90 -6.92 2.14
CA ARG A 286 -9.81 -6.48 3.53
C ARG A 286 -11.10 -5.89 4.08
N PHE A 287 -11.88 -5.15 3.31
CA PHE A 287 -12.95 -4.31 3.85
C PHE A 287 -14.34 -4.58 3.30
N LEU A 288 -14.49 -5.27 2.17
CA LEU A 288 -15.80 -5.58 1.61
C LEU A 288 -16.42 -6.81 2.29
N VAL A 289 -17.73 -6.79 2.52
CA VAL A 289 -18.50 -7.98 2.89
C VAL A 289 -18.61 -8.96 1.71
N PRO A 290 -18.85 -10.26 1.95
CA PRO A 290 -19.20 -11.18 0.87
C PRO A 290 -20.42 -10.67 0.09
N ASN A 291 -20.33 -10.67 -1.24
CA ASN A 291 -21.34 -10.10 -2.16
C ASN A 291 -21.56 -8.58 -2.03
N GLY A 292 -20.62 -7.86 -1.41
CA GLY A 292 -20.58 -6.41 -1.48
C GLY A 292 -20.31 -5.92 -2.90
N LYS A 293 -20.58 -4.64 -3.17
CA LYS A 293 -20.45 -4.05 -4.51
C LYS A 293 -19.17 -3.22 -4.64
N MET A 294 -18.61 -3.22 -5.84
CA MET A 294 -17.46 -2.38 -6.20
C MET A 294 -17.87 -1.36 -7.26
N PHE A 295 -17.47 -0.11 -7.05
CA PHE A 295 -17.71 1.02 -7.93
C PHE A 295 -16.35 1.68 -8.25
N PRO A 296 -15.76 1.47 -9.44
CA PRO A 296 -16.23 0.63 -10.56
C PRO A 296 -16.15 -0.89 -10.30
N THR A 297 -16.93 -1.67 -11.04
CA THR A 297 -16.97 -3.14 -10.91
C THR A 297 -16.03 -3.83 -11.90
N VAL A 298 -15.97 -3.32 -13.12
CA VAL A 298 -15.18 -3.90 -14.22
C VAL A 298 -14.42 -2.78 -14.91
N GLY A 299 -13.18 -3.04 -15.30
CA GLY A 299 -12.45 -2.22 -16.26
C GLY A 299 -12.17 -2.98 -17.54
N ARG A 300 -12.17 -2.31 -18.69
CA ARG A 300 -11.81 -2.90 -19.98
C ARG A 300 -10.75 -2.06 -20.65
N ILE A 301 -9.63 -2.68 -20.99
CA ILE A 301 -8.61 -2.08 -21.85
C ILE A 301 -8.98 -2.45 -23.27
N HIS A 302 -9.07 -1.47 -24.16
CA HIS A 302 -9.30 -1.66 -25.59
C HIS A 302 -8.02 -1.36 -26.33
N MET A 303 -7.67 -2.20 -27.30
CA MET A 303 -6.48 -2.04 -28.13
C MET A 303 -6.84 -2.21 -29.59
N ALA A 304 -6.31 -1.35 -30.45
CA ALA A 304 -6.45 -1.45 -31.90
C ALA A 304 -5.18 -0.96 -32.61
N PRO A 305 -4.74 -1.62 -33.70
CA PRO A 305 -3.65 -1.10 -34.51
C PRO A 305 -4.08 0.18 -35.23
N PHE A 306 -3.18 1.17 -35.28
CA PHE A 306 -3.43 2.43 -35.97
C PHE A 306 -2.34 2.77 -36.99
N SER A 307 -2.68 3.63 -37.94
CA SER A 307 -1.80 4.12 -39.00
C SER A 307 -1.76 5.64 -38.99
N ASP A 308 -0.79 6.21 -38.29
CA ASP A 308 -0.52 7.66 -38.30
C ASP A 308 0.94 7.97 -38.66
N GLU A 309 1.19 8.31 -39.93
CA GLU A 309 2.53 8.68 -40.40
C GLU A 309 2.95 10.05 -39.85
N TYR A 310 2.01 10.96 -39.60
CA TYR A 310 2.32 12.30 -39.09
C TYR A 310 2.89 12.20 -37.67
N LEU A 311 2.21 11.46 -36.79
CA LEU A 311 2.70 11.20 -35.43
C LEU A 311 4.06 10.49 -35.44
N PHE A 312 4.22 9.45 -36.28
CA PHE A 312 5.50 8.75 -36.42
C PHE A 312 6.64 9.70 -36.78
N VAL A 313 6.43 10.56 -37.78
CA VAL A 313 7.42 11.55 -38.23
C VAL A 313 7.68 12.59 -37.15
N GLU A 314 6.66 13.07 -36.43
CA GLU A 314 6.83 14.02 -35.32
C GLU A 314 7.77 13.47 -34.23
N ILE A 315 7.52 12.23 -33.78
CA ILE A 315 8.35 11.58 -32.76
C ILE A 315 9.76 11.30 -33.29
N ALA A 316 9.88 10.81 -34.53
CA ALA A 316 11.18 10.60 -35.17
C ALA A 316 11.98 11.91 -35.29
N ASN A 317 11.32 13.03 -35.59
CA ASN A 317 11.97 14.33 -35.73
C ASN A 317 12.61 14.84 -34.44
N LYS A 318 12.09 14.45 -33.27
CA LYS A 318 12.71 14.80 -31.97
C LYS A 318 14.13 14.23 -31.85
N ALA A 319 14.37 13.05 -32.45
CA ALA A 319 15.69 12.43 -32.46
C ALA A 319 16.68 13.11 -33.41
N LEU A 320 16.22 13.86 -34.42
CA LEU A 320 17.09 14.47 -35.44
C LEU A 320 18.06 15.50 -34.85
N PHE A 321 17.76 16.10 -33.69
CA PHE A 321 18.70 16.95 -32.96
C PHE A 321 20.06 16.25 -32.78
N TRP A 322 20.05 14.94 -32.53
CA TRP A 322 21.25 14.14 -32.29
C TRP A 322 22.01 13.78 -33.57
N GLN A 323 21.51 14.14 -34.76
CA GLN A 323 22.23 13.90 -36.03
C GLN A 323 23.28 14.99 -36.36
N GLN A 324 23.49 15.96 -35.46
CA GLN A 324 24.42 17.05 -35.69
C GLN A 324 25.88 16.62 -35.49
N GLN A 325 26.70 16.75 -36.54
CA GLN A 325 28.13 16.41 -36.51
C GLN A 325 29.05 17.52 -35.95
N GLY A 326 28.51 18.73 -35.74
CA GLY A 326 29.30 19.91 -35.37
C GLY A 326 28.66 20.79 -34.32
N TYR A 327 27.92 20.20 -33.38
CA TYR A 327 27.27 20.93 -32.29
C TYR A 327 28.34 21.55 -31.37
N TYR A 328 28.63 22.83 -31.54
CA TYR A 328 29.75 23.53 -30.90
C TYR A 328 31.10 22.79 -31.05
N GLY A 329 31.32 22.16 -32.21
CA GLY A 329 32.53 21.37 -32.49
C GLY A 329 32.51 19.93 -31.97
N VAL A 330 31.35 19.43 -31.50
CA VAL A 330 31.16 18.05 -31.04
C VAL A 330 30.19 17.30 -31.96
N ASP A 331 30.54 16.07 -32.33
CA ASP A 331 29.67 15.16 -33.08
C ASP A 331 28.71 14.43 -32.13
N LEU A 332 27.41 14.69 -32.26
CA LEU A 332 26.35 14.08 -31.45
C LEU A 332 25.82 12.77 -32.04
N THR A 333 26.16 12.44 -33.30
CA THR A 333 25.60 11.29 -34.03
C THR A 333 25.73 9.94 -33.32
N PRO A 334 26.78 9.66 -32.51
CA PRO A 334 26.86 8.40 -31.76
C PRO A 334 25.69 8.16 -30.79
N LEU A 335 24.96 9.20 -30.38
CA LEU A 335 23.82 9.11 -29.45
C LEU A 335 22.46 9.04 -30.16
N HIS A 336 22.41 9.23 -31.48
CA HIS A 336 21.14 9.28 -32.23
C HIS A 336 20.28 8.02 -32.06
N ALA A 337 20.88 6.82 -32.17
CA ALA A 337 20.15 5.57 -32.06
C ALA A 337 19.51 5.39 -30.66
N SER A 338 20.26 5.73 -29.61
CA SER A 338 19.77 5.69 -28.23
C SER A 338 18.65 6.71 -28.00
N ALA A 339 18.81 7.92 -28.54
CA ALA A 339 17.77 8.95 -28.44
C ALA A 339 16.50 8.55 -29.19
N PHE A 340 16.62 8.02 -30.41
CA PHE A 340 15.49 7.50 -31.19
C PHE A 340 14.76 6.41 -30.41
N GLY A 341 15.47 5.41 -29.88
CA GLY A 341 14.88 4.38 -29.02
C GLY A 341 14.18 4.96 -27.78
N GLY A 342 14.79 5.96 -27.13
CA GLY A 342 14.21 6.63 -25.97
C GLY A 342 12.89 7.37 -26.29
N TYR A 343 12.83 8.11 -27.40
CA TYR A 343 11.59 8.77 -27.82
C TYR A 343 10.48 7.78 -28.16
N PHE A 344 10.79 6.67 -28.83
CA PHE A 344 9.80 5.64 -29.18
C PHE A 344 9.42 4.72 -28.02
N SER A 345 10.16 4.75 -26.91
CA SER A 345 9.78 4.03 -25.67
C SER A 345 8.74 4.77 -24.82
N GLN A 346 8.44 6.03 -25.15
CA GLN A 346 7.47 6.83 -24.42
C GLN A 346 6.06 6.61 -24.99
N PRO A 347 5.07 6.24 -24.17
CA PRO A 347 3.68 6.28 -24.63
C PRO A 347 3.32 7.73 -24.95
N VAL A 348 2.65 7.92 -26.07
CA VAL A 348 1.98 9.18 -26.40
C VAL A 348 0.63 9.17 -25.69
N VAL A 349 0.17 10.32 -25.21
CA VAL A 349 -1.16 10.49 -24.63
C VAL A 349 -1.81 11.66 -25.35
N ASP A 350 -2.68 11.37 -26.30
CA ASP A 350 -3.41 12.40 -27.06
C ASP A 350 -4.79 11.90 -27.53
N ALA A 351 -5.62 12.79 -28.07
CA ALA A 351 -6.81 12.40 -28.81
C ALA A 351 -6.46 12.15 -30.29
N PHE A 352 -7.03 11.10 -30.88
CA PHE A 352 -6.82 10.78 -32.30
C PHE A 352 -8.14 10.52 -33.01
N ASP A 353 -8.12 10.63 -34.34
CA ASP A 353 -9.28 10.34 -35.17
C ASP A 353 -9.50 8.82 -35.28
N PRO A 354 -10.67 8.27 -34.88
CA PRO A 354 -10.95 6.84 -34.96
C PRO A 354 -10.78 6.23 -36.36
N ARG A 355 -10.80 7.04 -37.43
CA ARG A 355 -10.55 6.60 -38.81
C ARG A 355 -9.10 6.15 -39.04
N LEU A 356 -8.17 6.47 -38.14
CA LEU A 356 -6.79 6.01 -38.18
C LEU A 356 -6.64 4.55 -37.75
N LEU A 357 -7.68 3.95 -37.15
CA LEU A 357 -7.68 2.55 -36.76
C LEU A 357 -7.71 1.63 -38.00
N VAL A 358 -6.81 0.66 -38.01
CA VAL A 358 -6.62 -0.29 -39.13
C VAL A 358 -7.50 -1.53 -38.97
N ALA A 359 -7.92 -1.84 -37.74
CA ALA A 359 -8.79 -2.97 -37.41
C ALA A 359 -9.73 -2.59 -36.26
N PRO A 360 -10.86 -3.31 -36.08
CA PRO A 360 -11.68 -3.19 -34.89
C PRO A 360 -10.87 -3.47 -33.61
N ALA A 361 -11.25 -2.80 -32.53
CA ALA A 361 -10.61 -2.97 -31.24
C ALA A 361 -10.89 -4.34 -30.63
N ILE A 362 -9.93 -4.85 -29.86
CA ILE A 362 -10.07 -6.00 -28.98
C ILE A 362 -10.05 -5.49 -27.54
N SER A 363 -10.90 -6.06 -26.69
CA SER A 363 -10.99 -5.68 -25.29
C SER A 363 -10.41 -6.77 -24.39
N HIS A 364 -9.60 -6.37 -23.42
CA HIS A 364 -9.20 -7.18 -22.28
C HIS A 364 -9.96 -6.71 -21.04
N VAL A 365 -10.62 -7.64 -20.34
CA VAL A 365 -11.55 -7.33 -19.25
C VAL A 365 -10.89 -7.68 -17.92
N LEU A 366 -10.88 -6.72 -17.00
CA LEU A 366 -10.47 -6.89 -15.60
C LEU A 366 -11.73 -6.79 -14.74
N ASP A 367 -12.19 -7.92 -14.19
CA ASP A 367 -13.27 -7.94 -13.21
C ASP A 367 -12.69 -7.70 -11.81
N PHE A 368 -12.93 -6.50 -11.26
CA PHE A 368 -12.38 -6.12 -9.96
C PHE A 368 -12.98 -6.92 -8.81
N THR A 369 -14.09 -7.63 -9.02
CA THR A 369 -14.72 -8.47 -7.98
C THR A 369 -14.05 -9.84 -7.85
N GLU A 370 -13.37 -10.32 -8.89
CA GLU A 370 -12.77 -11.66 -8.93
C GLU A 370 -11.24 -11.65 -9.03
N ILE A 371 -10.66 -10.64 -9.68
CA ILE A 371 -9.22 -10.57 -9.95
C ILE A 371 -8.42 -10.56 -8.65
N LYS A 372 -7.28 -11.26 -8.62
CA LYS A 372 -6.38 -11.24 -7.46
C LYS A 372 -5.32 -10.17 -7.61
N GLU A 373 -4.75 -9.75 -6.48
CA GLU A 373 -3.64 -8.79 -6.49
C GLU A 373 -2.50 -9.29 -7.38
N GLU A 374 -2.20 -10.59 -7.33
CA GLU A 374 -1.12 -11.20 -8.10
C GLU A 374 -1.33 -11.16 -9.62
N ASP A 375 -2.58 -11.16 -10.07
CA ASP A 375 -2.92 -11.13 -11.50
C ASP A 375 -2.63 -9.76 -12.13
N LEU A 376 -2.41 -8.72 -11.31
CA LEU A 376 -2.06 -7.37 -11.76
C LEU A 376 -0.55 -7.15 -11.93
N TYR A 377 0.28 -8.13 -11.55
CA TYR A 377 1.74 -7.97 -11.60
C TYR A 377 2.30 -8.12 -13.01
N GLU A 378 1.70 -9.03 -13.78
CA GLU A 378 2.03 -9.30 -15.17
C GLU A 378 0.73 -9.54 -15.93
N ILE A 379 0.44 -8.66 -16.88
CA ILE A 379 -0.77 -8.71 -17.68
C ILE A 379 -0.37 -9.06 -19.11
N ASP A 380 -0.54 -10.34 -19.47
CA ASP A 380 -0.33 -10.82 -20.83
C ASP A 380 -1.66 -10.77 -21.61
N ILE A 381 -1.70 -9.95 -22.67
CA ILE A 381 -2.87 -9.78 -23.52
C ILE A 381 -2.52 -10.29 -24.92
N PRO A 382 -3.01 -11.49 -25.33
CA PRO A 382 -2.78 -11.99 -26.67
C PRO A 382 -3.57 -11.17 -27.69
N LEU A 383 -2.85 -10.52 -28.61
CA LEU A 383 -3.44 -9.65 -29.63
C LEU A 383 -3.48 -10.32 -31.00
N LYS A 384 -4.66 -10.35 -31.63
CA LYS A 384 -4.84 -10.86 -33.00
C LYS A 384 -5.84 -10.02 -33.77
N PHE A 385 -5.34 -9.16 -34.65
CA PHE A 385 -6.16 -8.27 -35.47
C PHE A 385 -6.32 -8.78 -36.90
N ILE A 386 -7.48 -8.49 -37.51
CA ILE A 386 -7.71 -8.63 -38.94
C ILE A 386 -7.81 -7.21 -39.50
N ALA A 387 -6.81 -6.81 -40.28
CA ALA A 387 -6.77 -5.49 -40.88
C ALA A 387 -7.90 -5.35 -41.92
N SER A 388 -8.66 -4.26 -41.82
CA SER A 388 -9.72 -3.92 -42.76
C SER A 388 -9.18 -3.37 -44.07
N VAL A 389 -7.95 -2.83 -44.04
CA VAL A 389 -7.29 -2.16 -45.16
C VAL A 389 -5.80 -2.51 -45.19
N GLY A 390 -5.21 -2.55 -46.39
CA GLY A 390 -3.76 -2.66 -46.56
C GLY A 390 -3.09 -1.31 -46.30
N THR A 391 -2.42 -1.17 -45.16
CA THR A 391 -1.67 0.03 -44.78
C THR A 391 -0.47 -0.30 -43.90
N ARG A 392 0.41 0.66 -43.69
CA ARG A 392 1.48 0.59 -42.71
C ARG A 392 0.88 0.77 -41.31
N VAL A 393 1.19 -0.15 -40.39
CA VAL A 393 0.80 -0.02 -38.98
C VAL A 393 1.93 0.67 -38.24
N HIS A 394 1.62 1.78 -37.55
CA HIS A 394 2.60 2.58 -36.82
C HIS A 394 2.64 2.23 -35.33
N GLY A 395 1.54 1.74 -34.76
CA GLY A 395 1.49 1.35 -33.35
C GLY A 395 0.15 0.73 -32.96
N LEU A 396 -0.05 0.62 -31.65
CA LEU A 396 -1.29 0.21 -31.01
C LEU A 396 -1.86 1.40 -30.24
N ALA A 397 -3.11 1.76 -30.54
CA ALA A 397 -3.88 2.74 -29.80
C ALA A 397 -4.63 2.02 -28.69
N CYS A 398 -4.61 2.56 -27.49
CA CYS A 398 -5.11 1.88 -26.31
C CYS A 398 -5.92 2.81 -25.41
N TRP A 399 -7.22 2.55 -25.26
CA TRP A 399 -8.10 3.30 -24.36
C TRP A 399 -8.76 2.36 -23.36
N PHE A 400 -9.55 2.88 -22.42
CA PHE A 400 -10.27 2.01 -21.49
C PHE A 400 -11.67 2.51 -21.18
N ASP A 401 -12.51 1.58 -20.73
CA ASP A 401 -13.76 1.91 -20.07
C ASP A 401 -13.86 1.26 -18.69
N VAL A 402 -14.69 1.84 -17.83
CA VAL A 402 -15.06 1.23 -16.55
C VAL A 402 -16.57 1.18 -16.40
N LEU A 403 -17.06 0.07 -15.86
CA LEU A 403 -18.47 -0.22 -15.67
C LEU A 403 -18.81 -0.17 -14.18
N PHE A 404 -19.84 0.61 -13.84
CA PHE A 404 -20.48 0.59 -12.54
C PHE A 404 -21.70 -0.32 -12.59
N ASN A 405 -21.59 -1.52 -12.00
CA ASN A 405 -22.65 -2.52 -11.99
C ASN A 405 -23.63 -2.26 -10.82
N GLY A 406 -24.44 -1.22 -11.00
CA GLY A 406 -25.52 -0.87 -10.09
C GLY A 406 -26.76 -1.74 -10.26
N ARG A 407 -27.60 -1.84 -9.22
CA ARG A 407 -28.84 -2.65 -9.29
C ARG A 407 -29.87 -2.08 -10.26
N LYS A 408 -29.85 -0.76 -10.50
CA LYS A 408 -30.84 -0.09 -11.35
C LYS A 408 -30.32 0.16 -12.76
N VAL A 409 -29.11 0.69 -12.86
CA VAL A 409 -28.52 1.13 -14.12
C VAL A 409 -27.04 0.74 -14.16
N PHE A 410 -26.62 0.25 -15.33
CA PHE A 410 -25.22 0.07 -15.69
C PHE A 410 -24.70 1.37 -16.28
N ILE A 411 -23.68 1.97 -15.66
CA ILE A 411 -23.04 3.17 -16.18
C ILE A 411 -21.64 2.84 -16.67
N LEU A 412 -21.32 3.30 -17.88
CA LEU A 412 -20.03 3.09 -18.53
C LEU A 412 -19.34 4.45 -18.68
N ILE A 413 -18.10 4.58 -18.20
CA ILE A 413 -17.25 5.73 -18.52
C ILE A 413 -16.24 5.30 -19.58
N PHE A 414 -16.14 6.05 -20.67
CA PHE A 414 -15.05 5.94 -21.63
C PHE A 414 -13.95 6.93 -21.30
N PHE A 415 -12.74 6.43 -21.12
CA PHE A 415 -11.53 7.22 -21.05
C PHE A 415 -10.72 6.98 -22.32
N THR A 416 -10.71 7.96 -23.21
CA THR A 416 -9.81 7.95 -24.36
C THR A 416 -8.45 8.45 -23.90
N LEU A 417 -7.51 7.52 -23.76
CA LEU A 417 -6.10 7.82 -23.88
C LEU A 417 -5.73 7.31 -25.27
N GLY A 418 -5.17 8.15 -26.11
CA GLY A 418 -4.67 7.76 -27.43
C GLY A 418 -3.20 7.48 -27.39
#